data_AF-A0A379X110-F1
#
_entry.id   AF-A0A379X110-F1
#
_cell.length_a   1.000
_cell.length_b   1.000
_cell.length_c   1.000
_cell.angle_alpha   90.00
_cell.angle_beta   90.00
_cell.angle_gamma   90.00
#
_symmetry.space_group_name_H-M   'P 1'
#
loop_
_entity.id
_entity.type
_entity.pdbx_description
1 polymer ?
#
loop_
_entity_poly.entity_id
_entity_poly.type
_entity_poly.pdbx_seq_one_letter_code
_entity_poly.pdbx_strand_id
1 'polypeptide(L)' 'MPFTLGQRWISDTESELGLGTVVAMDARTVTLLFPVHGGKPPVWRAVILP' A
#
# COMPACT_ATOMS: atom_id res chain seq x y z
N MET A 1 10.80 11.30 -5.03
CA MET A 1 9.41 11.74 -5.31
C MET A 1 8.55 11.31 -4.13
N PRO A 2 7.77 12.21 -3.51
CA PRO A 2 6.91 11.84 -2.38
C PRO A 2 5.79 10.91 -2.83
N PHE A 3 5.28 10.10 -1.89
CA PHE A 3 4.08 9.30 -2.13
C PHE A 3 2.88 10.20 -2.46
N THR A 4 1.96 9.71 -3.28
CA THR A 4 0.70 10.40 -3.61
C THR A 4 -0.47 9.45 -3.44
N LEU A 5 -1.62 9.97 -2.97
CA LEU A 5 -2.87 9.19 -2.93
C LEU A 5 -3.22 8.66 -4.33
N GLY A 6 -3.65 7.41 -4.42
CA GLY A 6 -3.95 6.74 -5.68
C GLY A 6 -2.71 6.17 -6.40
N GLN A 7 -1.49 6.40 -5.90
CA GLN A 7 -0.28 5.80 -6.46
C GLN A 7 -0.32 4.27 -6.33
N ARG A 8 0.10 3.58 -7.39
CA ARG A 8 0.14 2.11 -7.49
C ARG A 8 1.48 1.59 -6.98
N TRP A 9 1.46 0.55 -6.14
CA TRP A 9 2.63 -0.05 -5.48
C TRP A 9 2.60 -1.56 -5.53
N ILE A 10 3.76 -2.20 -5.60
CA ILE A 10 3.94 -3.66 -5.51
C ILE A 10 4.77 -3.95 -4.27
N SER A 11 4.46 -5.04 -3.57
CA SER A 11 5.28 -5.53 -2.46
C SER A 11 6.40 -6.42 -2.99
N ASP A 12 7.66 -6.10 -2.66
CA ASP A 12 8.81 -6.93 -3.01
C ASP A 12 8.82 -8.27 -2.25
N THR A 13 8.31 -8.31 -1.02
CA THR A 13 8.30 -9.52 -0.18
C THR A 13 7.00 -10.32 -0.26
N GLU A 14 5.88 -9.70 -0.60
CA GLU A 14 4.55 -10.33 -0.69
C GLU A 14 3.93 -10.03 -2.05
N SER A 15 4.59 -10.50 -3.12
CA SER A 15 4.17 -10.24 -4.50
C SER A 15 2.80 -10.84 -4.84
N GLU A 16 2.34 -11.86 -4.11
CA GLU A 16 1.02 -12.48 -4.26
C GLU A 16 -0.14 -11.55 -3.90
N LEU A 17 0.10 -10.48 -3.12
CA LEU A 17 -0.88 -9.43 -2.88
C LEU A 17 -1.23 -8.64 -4.14
N GLY A 18 -0.37 -8.75 -5.16
CA GLY A 18 -0.50 -8.02 -6.40
C GLY A 18 -0.31 -6.53 -6.17
N LEU A 19 -1.24 -5.74 -6.73
CA LEU A 19 -1.06 -4.31 -6.80
C LEU A 19 -1.82 -3.56 -5.72
N GLY A 20 -1.07 -2.88 -4.86
CA GLY A 20 -1.58 -1.98 -3.84
C GLY A 20 -1.82 -0.56 -4.36
N THR A 21 -2.69 0.17 -3.68
CA THR A 21 -2.94 1.61 -3.92
C THR A 21 -2.75 2.40 -2.63
N VAL A 22 -2.05 3.53 -2.69
CA VAL A 22 -1.92 4.43 -1.53
C VAL A 22 -3.28 5.07 -1.24
N VAL A 23 -3.84 4.79 -0.06
CA VAL A 23 -5.16 5.29 0.37
C VAL A 23 -5.08 6.27 1.54
N ALA A 24 -3.96 6.29 2.26
CA ALA A 24 -3.69 7.29 3.30
C ALA A 24 -2.19 7.51 3.46
N MET A 25 -1.83 8.69 3.96
CA MET A 25 -0.45 9.08 4.25
C MET A 25 -0.41 9.78 5.59
N ASP A 26 0.64 9.52 6.35
CA ASP A 26 0.98 10.15 7.63
C ASP A 26 2.46 10.54 7.62
N ALA A 27 2.96 11.24 8.66
CA ALA A 27 4.30 11.82 8.68
C ALA A 27 5.44 10.82 8.41
N ARG A 28 5.29 9.56 8.83
CA ARG A 28 6.30 8.50 8.64
C ARG A 28 5.73 7.19 8.10
N THR A 29 4.48 7.18 7.67
CA THR A 29 3.84 5.95 7.21
C THR A 29 2.93 6.19 6.03
N VAL A 30 2.80 5.20 5.16
CA VAL A 30 1.78 5.14 4.11
C VAL A 30 0.90 3.92 4.30
N THR A 31 -0.37 4.08 3.95
CA THR A 31 -1.34 3.00 4.00
C THR A 31 -1.66 2.56 2.58
N LEU A 32 -1.47 1.27 2.32
CA LEU A 32 -1.67 0.61 1.04
C LEU A 32 -2.88 -0.32 1.14
N LEU A 33 -3.80 -0.18 0.19
CA LEU A 33 -4.92 -1.09 0.01
C LEU A 33 -4.59 -2.07 -1.12
N PHE A 34 -4.58 -3.36 -0.82
CA PHE A 34 -4.42 -4.43 -1.82
C PHE A 34 -5.80 -5.06 -2.08
N PRO A 35 -6.38 -4.90 -3.28
CA PRO A 35 -7.66 -5.50 -3.60
C PRO A 35 -7.50 -7.02 -3.77
N VAL A 36 -8.16 -7.78 -2.91
CA VAL A 36 -8.33 -9.24 -3.10
C VAL A 36 -9.67 -9.53 -3.74
N HIS A 37 -9.69 -10.50 -4.65
CA HIS A 37 -10.92 -11.00 -5.24
C HIS A 37 -11.74 -11.75 -4.18
N GLY A 38 -12.91 -11.22 -3.82
CA GLY A 38 -13.94 -11.97 -3.09
C GLY A 38 -13.93 -11.90 -1.56
N GLY A 39 -13.10 -11.03 -0.94
CA GLY A 39 -13.03 -10.88 0.52
C GLY A 39 -12.80 -9.45 1.00
N LYS A 40 -12.73 -9.24 2.33
CA LYS A 40 -12.34 -7.94 2.92
C LYS A 40 -10.86 -7.67 2.58
N PRO A 41 -10.53 -6.58 1.87
CA PRO A 41 -9.15 -6.33 1.47
C PRO A 41 -8.25 -6.06 2.68
N PRO A 42 -7.07 -6.70 2.77
CA PRO A 42 -6.12 -6.40 3.82
C PRO A 42 -5.57 -4.98 3.61
N VAL A 43 -5.47 -4.24 4.72
CA VAL A 43 -4.89 -2.90 4.74
C VAL A 43 -3.49 -3.02 5.33
N TRP A 44 -2.48 -2.63 4.56
CA TRP A 44 -1.08 -2.71 4.95
C TRP A 44 -0.53 -1.32 5.23
N ARG A 45 0.30 -1.21 6.26
CA ARG A 45 0.95 0.05 6.64
C ARG A 45 2.46 -0.09 6.48
N ALA A 46 3.03 0.67 5.56
CA ALA A 46 4.48 0.71 5.34
C ALA A 46 5.09 1.93 6.04
N VAL A 47 6.26 1.75 6.64
CA VAL A 47 7.05 2.83 7.25
C VAL A 47 7.90 3.49 6.17
N ILE A 48 7.83 4.81 6.07
CA ILE A 48 8.75 5.59 5.26
C ILE A 48 10.05 5.70 6.05
N LEU A 49 11.08 4.96 5.63
CA LEU A 49 12.43 5.16 6.15
C LEU A 49 12.98 6.49 5.62
N PRO A 50 13.67 7.28 6.46
CA PRO A 50 14.30 8.53 6.05
C PRO A 50 15.41 8.33 5.02
#